data_AF-A0A535VYF0-F1
#
_entry.id   AF-A0A535VYF0-F1
#
_cell.length_a   1.000
_cell.length_b   1.000
_cell.length_c   1.000
_cell.angle_alpha   90.00
_cell.angle_beta   90.00
_cell.angle_gamma   90.00
#
_symmetry.space_group_name_H-M   'P 1'
#
loop_
_entity.id
_entity.type
_entity.pdbx_description
1 polymer ?
#
loop_
_entity_poly.entity_id
_entity_poly.type
_entity_poly.pdbx_seq_one_letter_code
_entity_poly.pdbx_strand_id
1 'polypeptide(L)'
;MEATVVDRLLGRPGEARGDRRAKDGKAKGDGKSRGQSVDPRDAVWHRVQLARNLGRPRTLDLLRDMADEVIELHGDRGFGDDPALVAGWARIDGRRVAFVGQQKGADTDENIRRNFGMPHPEGYRKAMRIMELAERFGLPIVTFVDVPGAHPGPESEERGIAEAIARSIGLMSRLRTPIVAVITGEGGSGGALAIAVGDVVLALENAVYSVISPEGCASILWRTADEAPAAALAMKMSAQDQLELGVIDRVVAEPGEGAHADPRETAKRLRVAIIAELDRLAELPLDELVEARYRRYRALGPYTEVETPEVAPPPSRGIADRLRDLLDPTRWSMGMPLPGSSRRDEPPAHEEV
;
A
#
# COMPACT_ATOMS: atom_id res chain seq x y z
N MET A 1 -21.43 5.09 26.58
CA MET A 1 -21.90 5.08 25.19
C MET A 1 -20.91 4.23 24.42
N GLU A 2 -21.35 3.06 23.95
CA GLU A 2 -20.48 2.15 23.18
C GLU A 2 -20.08 2.83 21.87
N ALA A 3 -18.78 2.89 21.59
CA ALA A 3 -18.27 3.41 20.33
C ALA A 3 -18.78 2.54 19.17
N THR A 4 -19.37 3.19 18.16
CA THR A 4 -19.90 2.52 16.97
C THR A 4 -18.77 1.81 16.22
N VAL A 5 -19.09 0.78 15.43
CA VAL A 5 -18.11 0.07 14.59
C VAL A 5 -17.39 1.06 13.65
N VAL A 6 -18.10 2.10 13.22
CA VAL A 6 -17.56 3.21 12.42
C VAL A 6 -16.51 4.02 13.21
N ASP A 7 -16.75 4.34 14.48
CA ASP A 7 -15.78 5.10 15.30
C ASP A 7 -14.47 4.33 15.53
N ARG A 8 -14.52 2.99 15.59
CA ARG A 8 -13.32 2.14 15.72
C ARG A 8 -12.55 2.01 14.41
N LEU A 9 -13.25 1.96 13.26
CA LEU A 9 -12.63 2.00 11.93
C LEU A 9 -11.90 3.31 11.64
N LEU A 10 -12.38 4.42 12.22
CA LEU A 10 -11.81 5.75 12.01
C LEU A 10 -10.64 6.09 12.95
N GLY A 11 -10.11 5.11 13.69
CA GLY A 11 -8.87 5.26 14.46
C GLY A 11 -8.93 6.29 15.60
N ARG A 12 -10.11 6.61 16.13
CA ARG A 12 -10.23 7.54 17.26
C ARG A 12 -9.79 6.83 18.56
N PRO A 13 -8.77 7.32 19.28
CA PRO A 13 -8.37 6.74 20.55
C PRO A 13 -9.48 6.97 21.59
N GLY A 14 -10.07 5.89 22.10
CA GLY A 14 -10.89 5.94 23.30
C GLY A 14 -10.02 6.33 24.49
N GLU A 15 -10.43 7.36 25.23
CA GLU A 15 -9.74 7.84 26.43
C GLU A 15 -9.55 6.72 27.47
N ALA A 16 -8.31 6.23 27.62
CA ALA A 16 -7.94 5.38 28.73
C ALA A 16 -7.69 6.23 29.97
N ARG A 17 -8.70 6.33 30.86
CA ARG A 17 -8.51 6.86 32.22
C ARG A 17 -7.66 5.90 33.03
N GLY A 18 -6.50 6.39 33.46
CA GLY A 18 -5.61 5.69 34.38
C GLY A 18 -6.17 5.62 35.80
N ASP A 19 -5.80 4.55 36.50
CA ASP A 19 -5.70 4.59 37.94
C ASP A 19 -4.41 3.89 38.37
N ARG A 20 -3.59 4.62 39.14
CA ARG A 20 -2.32 4.15 39.71
C ARG A 20 -2.59 3.76 41.15
N ARG A 21 -2.28 2.51 41.52
CA ARG A 21 -1.91 2.18 42.90
C ARG A 21 -0.64 1.34 42.91
N ALA A 22 0.25 1.73 43.81
CA ALA A 22 1.60 1.21 43.97
C ALA A 22 1.73 0.35 45.23
N LYS A 23 2.84 -0.43 45.25
CA LYS A 23 3.56 -1.05 46.39
C LYS A 23 2.99 -2.36 46.95
N ASP A 24 3.76 -3.38 47.32
CA ASP A 24 5.22 -3.66 47.45
C ASP A 24 5.39 -5.20 47.52
N GLY A 25 6.57 -5.77 47.19
CA GLY A 25 6.82 -7.20 47.50
C GLY A 25 8.03 -7.91 46.88
N LYS A 26 9.23 -7.62 47.42
CA LYS A 26 10.41 -8.49 47.65
C LYS A 26 11.01 -9.39 46.53
N ALA A 27 12.30 -9.14 46.32
CA ALA A 27 13.26 -9.86 45.48
C ALA A 27 13.63 -11.30 45.95
N LYS A 28 13.94 -12.17 44.98
CA LYS A 28 15.18 -12.99 44.88
C LYS A 28 15.12 -13.91 43.64
N GLY A 29 16.22 -14.01 42.90
CA GLY A 29 16.45 -15.06 41.90
C GLY A 29 17.16 -14.57 40.64
N ASP A 30 18.48 -14.42 40.74
CA ASP A 30 19.38 -14.01 39.67
C ASP A 30 19.46 -15.03 38.53
N GLY A 31 19.34 -14.51 37.31
CA GLY A 31 19.50 -15.26 36.06
C GLY A 31 19.12 -14.43 34.83
N LYS A 32 19.33 -13.10 34.86
CA LYS A 32 19.08 -12.25 33.69
C LYS A 32 20.30 -12.31 32.77
N SER A 33 20.15 -13.01 31.64
CA SER A 33 20.89 -12.67 30.44
C SER A 33 20.72 -11.17 30.23
N ARG A 34 21.84 -10.43 30.21
CA ARG A 34 21.84 -9.02 29.81
C ARG A 34 21.42 -8.99 28.35
N GLY A 35 20.12 -8.80 28.10
CA GLY A 35 19.59 -8.56 26.76
C GLY A 35 20.34 -7.37 26.19
N GLN A 36 21.22 -7.62 25.22
CA GLN A 36 21.87 -6.57 24.48
C GLN A 36 20.76 -5.81 23.76
N SER A 37 20.68 -4.49 23.98
CA SER A 37 19.79 -3.63 23.22
C SER A 37 20.23 -3.71 21.75
N VAL A 38 19.42 -4.35 20.92
CA VAL A 38 19.65 -4.42 19.47
C VAL A 38 19.57 -3.00 18.91
N ASP A 39 20.51 -2.62 18.03
CA ASP A 39 20.45 -1.34 17.32
C ASP A 39 19.11 -1.27 16.55
N PRO A 40 18.27 -0.23 16.73
CA PRO A 40 17.01 -0.09 16.01
C PRO A 40 17.15 -0.22 14.49
N ARG A 41 18.28 0.23 13.93
CA ARG A 41 18.58 0.09 12.50
C ARG A 41 18.71 -1.37 12.09
N ASP A 42 19.48 -2.15 12.85
CA ASP A 42 19.67 -3.58 12.59
C ASP A 42 18.36 -4.35 12.78
N ALA A 43 17.54 -3.95 13.76
CA ALA A 43 16.23 -4.55 14.01
C ALA A 43 15.27 -4.35 12.82
N VAL A 44 15.17 -3.13 12.28
CA VAL A 44 14.31 -2.87 11.10
C VAL A 44 14.86 -3.56 9.86
N TRP A 45 16.18 -3.53 9.66
CA TRP A 45 16.81 -4.19 8.52
C TRP A 45 16.61 -5.71 8.56
N HIS A 46 16.67 -6.32 9.73
CA HIS A 46 16.36 -7.74 9.89
C HIS A 46 14.93 -8.07 9.46
N ARG A 47 13.94 -7.22 9.78
CA ARG A 47 12.56 -7.38 9.30
C ARG A 47 12.47 -7.27 7.77
N VAL A 48 13.19 -6.32 7.15
CA VAL A 48 13.28 -6.22 5.69
C VAL A 48 13.83 -7.52 5.08
N GLN A 49 14.88 -8.09 5.67
CA GLN A 49 15.45 -9.36 5.21
C GLN A 49 14.46 -10.53 5.36
N LEU A 50 13.68 -10.56 6.45
CA LEU A 50 12.63 -11.57 6.67
C LEU A 50 11.45 -11.40 5.71
N ALA A 51 11.08 -10.17 5.33
CA ALA A 51 10.09 -9.90 4.29
C ALA A 51 10.55 -10.39 2.91
N ARG A 52 11.85 -10.34 2.65
CA ARG A 52 12.49 -10.75 1.40
C ARG A 52 12.98 -12.21 1.39
N ASN A 53 12.70 -12.96 2.45
CA ASN A 53 13.14 -14.35 2.57
C ASN A 53 12.53 -15.21 1.46
N LEU A 54 13.36 -15.97 0.73
CA LEU A 54 12.91 -16.82 -0.39
C LEU A 54 11.93 -17.93 0.04
N GLY A 55 12.00 -18.37 1.29
CA GLY A 55 11.07 -19.35 1.87
C GLY A 55 9.79 -18.72 2.43
N ARG A 56 9.62 -17.39 2.33
CA ARG A 56 8.41 -16.72 2.79
C ARG A 56 7.20 -17.22 1.96
N PRO A 57 6.09 -17.59 2.61
CA PRO A 57 4.95 -18.15 1.89
C PRO A 57 4.33 -17.11 0.95
N ARG A 58 4.12 -17.51 -0.30
CA ARG A 58 3.55 -16.67 -1.36
C ARG A 58 2.02 -16.76 -1.33
N THR A 59 1.34 -15.89 -2.08
CA THR A 59 -0.13 -15.83 -2.16
C THR A 59 -0.78 -17.21 -2.37
N LEU A 60 -0.33 -17.98 -3.37
CA LEU A 60 -0.89 -19.30 -3.64
C LEU A 60 -0.56 -20.35 -2.56
N ASP A 61 0.56 -20.23 -1.84
CA ASP A 61 0.86 -21.13 -0.71
C ASP A 61 -0.07 -20.85 0.46
N LEU A 62 -0.24 -19.58 0.81
CA LEU A 62 -1.14 -19.14 1.87
C LEU A 62 -2.56 -19.61 1.57
N LEU A 63 -3.04 -19.39 0.34
CA LEU A 63 -4.37 -19.82 -0.09
C LEU A 63 -4.53 -21.34 -0.01
N ARG A 64 -3.53 -22.11 -0.42
CA ARG A 64 -3.56 -23.58 -0.31
C ARG A 64 -3.74 -24.06 1.13
N ASP A 65 -3.13 -23.37 2.10
CA ASP A 65 -3.17 -23.77 3.51
C ASP A 65 -4.37 -23.20 4.28
N MET A 66 -4.97 -22.09 3.81
CA MET A 66 -6.11 -21.45 4.49
C MET A 66 -7.47 -21.62 3.83
N ALA A 67 -7.53 -21.87 2.53
CA ALA A 67 -8.79 -21.98 1.78
C ALA A 67 -9.21 -23.45 1.58
N ASP A 68 -10.52 -23.68 1.60
CA ASP A 68 -11.15 -24.96 1.30
C ASP A 68 -11.17 -25.26 -0.20
N GLU A 69 -11.22 -24.20 -1.02
CA GLU A 69 -11.33 -24.27 -2.47
C GLU A 69 -10.72 -23.00 -3.08
N VAL A 70 -9.97 -23.15 -4.16
CA VAL A 70 -9.35 -22.05 -4.91
C VAL A 70 -9.54 -22.29 -6.40
N ILE A 71 -10.09 -21.31 -7.10
CA ILE A 71 -10.25 -21.31 -8.55
C ILE A 71 -9.54 -20.07 -9.08
N GLU A 72 -8.37 -20.25 -9.69
CA GLU A 72 -7.63 -19.17 -10.35
C GLU A 72 -8.32 -18.78 -11.66
N LEU A 73 -8.39 -17.46 -11.92
CA LEU A 73 -8.98 -16.88 -13.11
C LEU A 73 -7.96 -16.02 -13.85
N HIS A 74 -7.81 -16.28 -15.14
CA HIS A 74 -6.74 -15.73 -15.97
C HIS A 74 -7.20 -14.58 -16.87
N GLY A 75 -6.24 -13.70 -17.20
CA GLY A 75 -6.33 -12.67 -18.23
C GLY A 75 -7.05 -11.38 -17.80
N ASP A 76 -6.66 -10.26 -18.39
CA ASP A 76 -7.29 -8.95 -18.22
C ASP A 76 -8.39 -8.66 -19.26
N ARG A 77 -8.49 -9.47 -20.32
CA ARG A 77 -9.35 -9.30 -21.51
C ARG A 77 -8.98 -8.09 -22.40
N GLY A 78 -7.81 -7.50 -22.17
CA GLY A 78 -7.27 -6.40 -22.96
C GLY A 78 -5.96 -6.77 -23.66
N PHE A 79 -4.98 -7.24 -22.90
CA PHE A 79 -3.63 -7.51 -23.40
C PHE A 79 -3.14 -8.92 -23.07
N GLY A 80 -3.24 -9.37 -21.82
CA GLY A 80 -2.57 -10.60 -21.40
C GLY A 80 -2.98 -11.12 -20.03
N ASP A 81 -2.40 -12.27 -19.68
CA ASP A 81 -2.47 -12.84 -18.34
C ASP A 81 -1.11 -12.69 -17.65
N ASP A 82 -1.02 -11.70 -16.76
CA ASP A 82 0.22 -11.43 -16.05
C ASP A 82 0.50 -12.50 -14.99
N PRO A 83 1.60 -13.27 -15.10
CA PRO A 83 1.94 -14.29 -14.11
C PRO A 83 2.31 -13.69 -12.75
N ALA A 84 2.77 -12.44 -12.65
CA ALA A 84 3.18 -11.81 -11.40
C ALA A 84 2.01 -11.47 -10.46
N LEU A 85 0.78 -11.52 -10.95
CA LEU A 85 -0.43 -11.23 -10.17
C LEU A 85 -1.46 -12.33 -10.37
N VAL A 86 -1.84 -13.03 -9.32
CA VAL A 86 -2.87 -14.09 -9.35
C VAL A 86 -4.19 -13.55 -8.85
N ALA A 87 -5.31 -14.04 -9.37
CA ALA A 87 -6.63 -13.63 -8.93
C ALA A 87 -7.68 -14.70 -9.22
N GLY A 88 -8.79 -14.70 -8.47
CA GLY A 88 -9.84 -15.69 -8.67
C GLY A 88 -10.83 -15.77 -7.52
N TRP A 89 -11.43 -16.95 -7.37
CA TRP A 89 -12.37 -17.25 -6.29
C TRP A 89 -11.73 -18.16 -5.26
N ALA A 90 -12.06 -17.95 -3.99
CA ALA A 90 -11.72 -18.87 -2.93
C ALA A 90 -12.90 -19.09 -1.98
N ARG A 91 -12.88 -20.21 -1.27
CA ARG A 91 -13.72 -20.43 -0.08
C ARG A 91 -12.80 -20.52 1.13
N ILE A 92 -12.92 -19.59 2.06
CA ILE A 92 -12.11 -19.54 3.28
C ILE A 92 -13.07 -19.71 4.45
N ASP A 93 -12.93 -20.80 5.22
CA ASP A 93 -13.79 -21.12 6.36
C ASP A 93 -15.28 -21.08 5.99
N GLY A 94 -15.63 -21.70 4.85
CA GLY A 94 -16.99 -21.69 4.30
C GLY A 94 -17.44 -20.38 3.62
N ARG A 95 -16.73 -19.26 3.80
CA ARG A 95 -17.05 -17.97 3.19
C ARG A 95 -16.47 -17.86 1.78
N ARG A 96 -17.31 -17.55 0.79
CA ARG A 96 -16.89 -17.29 -0.59
C ARG A 96 -16.29 -15.89 -0.70
N VAL A 97 -15.10 -15.79 -1.28
CA VAL A 97 -14.37 -14.53 -1.45
C VAL A 97 -13.77 -14.45 -2.85
N ALA A 98 -13.55 -13.23 -3.34
CA ALA A 98 -12.61 -12.99 -4.42
C ALA A 98 -11.21 -12.80 -3.81
N PHE A 99 -10.19 -13.37 -4.45
CA PHE A 99 -8.80 -13.09 -4.08
C PHE A 99 -8.06 -12.41 -5.23
N VAL A 100 -7.10 -11.56 -4.85
CA VAL A 100 -6.10 -10.96 -5.73
C VAL A 100 -4.77 -10.95 -4.97
N GLY A 101 -3.65 -11.25 -5.59
CA GLY A 101 -2.38 -11.02 -4.93
C GLY A 101 -1.19 -11.10 -5.87
N GLN A 102 -0.11 -10.41 -5.51
CA GLN A 102 1.15 -10.61 -6.22
C GLN A 102 1.72 -11.99 -5.89
N GLN A 103 2.40 -12.59 -6.87
CA GLN A 103 2.90 -13.95 -6.79
C GLN A 103 4.37 -13.96 -7.21
N LYS A 104 5.27 -14.09 -6.23
CA LYS A 104 6.69 -14.44 -6.46
C LYS A 104 6.84 -15.94 -6.80
N GLY A 105 8.01 -16.35 -7.27
CA GLY A 105 8.31 -17.75 -7.62
C GLY A 105 8.95 -18.55 -6.49
N ALA A 106 8.78 -19.88 -6.52
CA ALA A 106 9.40 -20.84 -5.59
C ALA A 106 10.91 -20.96 -5.76
N ASP A 107 11.34 -20.85 -7.02
CA ASP A 107 12.70 -21.07 -7.47
C ASP A 107 13.06 -20.01 -8.51
N THR A 108 14.27 -20.09 -9.06
CA THR A 108 14.78 -19.11 -10.02
C THR A 108 13.95 -19.07 -11.30
N ASP A 109 13.59 -20.24 -11.84
CA ASP A 109 12.84 -20.34 -13.10
C ASP A 109 11.43 -19.78 -12.94
N GLU A 110 10.77 -20.12 -11.82
CA GLU A 110 9.47 -19.56 -11.51
C GLU A 110 9.55 -18.06 -11.21
N ASN A 111 10.59 -17.58 -10.54
CA ASN A 111 10.75 -16.14 -10.30
C ASN A 111 10.90 -15.37 -11.61
N ILE A 112 11.69 -15.86 -12.56
CA ILE A 112 11.79 -15.26 -13.90
C ILE A 112 10.41 -15.26 -14.58
N ARG A 113 9.72 -16.40 -14.57
CA ARG A 113 8.38 -16.53 -15.17
C ARG A 113 7.35 -15.59 -14.53
N ARG A 114 7.42 -15.40 -13.22
CA ARG A 114 6.52 -14.56 -12.41
C ARG A 114 7.03 -13.11 -12.30
N ASN A 115 8.06 -12.74 -13.06
CA ASN A 115 8.67 -11.41 -13.00
C ASN A 115 9.03 -10.95 -11.58
N PHE A 116 9.49 -11.87 -10.73
CA PHE A 116 9.80 -11.64 -9.32
C PHE A 116 8.62 -11.04 -8.52
N GLY A 117 7.38 -11.31 -8.96
CA GLY A 117 6.17 -10.75 -8.37
C GLY A 117 5.93 -9.28 -8.71
N MET A 118 6.62 -8.70 -9.70
CA MET A 118 6.44 -7.34 -10.18
C MET A 118 5.43 -7.30 -11.34
N PRO A 119 4.18 -6.83 -11.12
CA PRO A 119 3.17 -6.85 -12.17
C PRO A 119 3.40 -5.77 -13.23
N HIS A 120 3.09 -6.14 -14.46
CA HIS A 120 2.85 -5.27 -15.61
C HIS A 120 1.43 -4.66 -15.54
N PRO A 121 1.07 -3.70 -16.41
CA PRO A 121 -0.24 -3.04 -16.36
C PRO A 121 -1.43 -4.01 -16.46
N GLU A 122 -1.33 -5.02 -17.32
CA GLU A 122 -2.31 -6.09 -17.48
C GLU A 122 -2.58 -6.89 -16.20
N GLY A 123 -1.60 -7.01 -15.29
CA GLY A 123 -1.80 -7.61 -13.97
C GLY A 123 -2.80 -6.81 -13.14
N TYR A 124 -2.61 -5.49 -13.05
CA TYR A 124 -3.56 -4.62 -12.33
C TYR A 124 -4.92 -4.55 -13.02
N ARG A 125 -4.98 -4.62 -14.36
CA ARG A 125 -6.26 -4.70 -15.09
C ARG A 125 -6.99 -6.03 -14.82
N LYS A 126 -6.26 -7.14 -14.74
CA LYS A 126 -6.81 -8.43 -14.28
C LYS A 126 -7.35 -8.33 -12.85
N ALA A 127 -6.60 -7.70 -11.93
CA ALA A 127 -7.07 -7.45 -10.57
C ALA A 127 -8.39 -6.69 -10.56
N MET A 128 -8.45 -5.54 -11.25
CA MET A 128 -9.66 -4.72 -11.38
C MET A 128 -10.84 -5.53 -11.91
N ARG A 129 -10.64 -6.32 -12.95
CA ARG A 129 -11.68 -7.20 -13.52
C ARG A 129 -12.27 -8.15 -12.48
N ILE A 130 -11.43 -8.79 -11.66
CA ILE A 130 -11.88 -9.72 -10.62
C ILE A 130 -12.61 -8.97 -9.50
N MET A 131 -12.09 -7.81 -9.08
CA MET A 131 -12.72 -6.99 -8.05
C MET A 131 -14.10 -6.47 -8.49
N GLU A 132 -14.26 -6.04 -9.74
CA GLU A 132 -15.57 -5.64 -10.30
C GLU A 132 -16.56 -6.82 -10.39
N LEU A 133 -16.07 -8.03 -10.67
CA LEU A 133 -16.92 -9.23 -10.64
C LEU A 133 -17.33 -9.57 -9.20
N ALA A 134 -16.42 -9.41 -8.24
CA ALA A 134 -16.70 -9.63 -6.82
C ALA A 134 -17.83 -8.71 -6.34
N GLU A 135 -17.77 -7.41 -6.64
CA GLU A 135 -18.84 -6.46 -6.35
C GLU A 135 -20.18 -6.88 -6.99
N ARG A 136 -20.18 -7.26 -8.28
CA ARG A 136 -21.40 -7.70 -8.98
C ARG A 136 -22.07 -8.91 -8.34
N PHE A 137 -21.29 -9.81 -7.74
CA PHE A 137 -21.80 -11.00 -7.06
C PHE A 137 -21.98 -10.81 -5.55
N GLY A 138 -21.70 -9.62 -5.01
CA GLY A 138 -21.75 -9.36 -3.57
C GLY A 138 -20.73 -10.19 -2.78
N LEU A 139 -19.58 -10.51 -3.38
CA LEU A 139 -18.50 -11.25 -2.75
C LEU A 139 -17.48 -10.29 -2.14
N PRO A 140 -17.04 -10.50 -0.90
CA PRO A 140 -15.94 -9.74 -0.32
C PRO A 140 -14.62 -10.05 -1.05
N ILE A 141 -13.68 -9.11 -0.97
CA ILE A 141 -12.38 -9.18 -1.61
C ILE A 141 -11.30 -9.31 -0.54
N VAL A 142 -10.35 -10.23 -0.76
CA VAL A 142 -9.12 -10.32 0.04
C VAL A 142 -7.93 -10.13 -0.88
N THR A 143 -7.06 -9.17 -0.56
CA THR A 143 -5.83 -8.94 -1.33
C THR A 143 -4.57 -9.35 -0.57
N PHE A 144 -3.60 -9.90 -1.28
CA PHE A 144 -2.31 -10.33 -0.71
C PHE A 144 -1.17 -9.57 -1.38
N VAL A 145 -0.49 -8.73 -0.60
CA VAL A 145 0.52 -7.80 -1.07
C VAL A 145 1.91 -8.31 -0.74
N ASP A 146 2.65 -8.69 -1.80
CA ASP A 146 4.05 -9.08 -1.72
C ASP A 146 4.78 -8.73 -3.03
N VAL A 147 5.20 -7.48 -3.13
CA VAL A 147 5.76 -6.87 -4.34
C VAL A 147 6.86 -5.88 -3.99
N PRO A 148 8.06 -5.97 -4.61
CA PRO A 148 9.10 -4.95 -4.41
C PRO A 148 8.75 -3.62 -5.10
N GLY A 149 7.95 -3.68 -6.16
CA GLY A 149 7.40 -2.55 -6.91
C GLY A 149 6.67 -3.03 -8.18
N ALA A 150 5.97 -2.12 -8.86
CA ALA A 150 5.48 -2.41 -10.20
C ALA A 150 6.66 -2.56 -11.17
N HIS A 151 6.50 -3.36 -12.24
CA HIS A 151 7.60 -3.60 -13.16
C HIS A 151 8.05 -2.31 -13.88
N PRO A 152 9.31 -1.84 -13.69
CA PRO A 152 9.78 -0.54 -14.18
C PRO A 152 10.42 -0.64 -15.58
N GLY A 153 9.75 -1.28 -16.53
CA GLY A 153 10.26 -1.52 -17.88
C GLY A 153 9.61 -0.63 -18.97
N PRO A 154 10.27 -0.41 -20.11
CA PRO A 154 9.70 0.35 -21.23
C PRO A 154 8.33 -0.17 -21.68
N GLU A 155 8.16 -1.49 -21.68
CA GLU A 155 6.92 -2.12 -22.11
C GLU A 155 5.78 -1.89 -21.08
N SER A 156 6.10 -1.71 -19.79
CA SER A 156 5.13 -1.28 -18.78
C SER A 156 4.67 0.15 -19.02
N GLU A 157 5.59 1.04 -19.38
CA GLU A 157 5.29 2.44 -19.70
C GLU A 157 4.42 2.55 -20.96
N GLU A 158 4.81 1.87 -22.04
CA GLU A 158 4.05 1.81 -23.31
C GLU A 158 2.61 1.32 -23.10
N ARG A 159 2.40 0.41 -22.15
CA ARG A 159 1.08 -0.14 -21.81
C ARG A 159 0.37 0.60 -20.67
N GLY A 160 0.94 1.67 -20.13
CA GLY A 160 0.29 2.55 -19.16
C GLY A 160 0.26 2.01 -17.73
N ILE A 161 1.42 1.70 -17.14
CA ILE A 161 1.52 1.24 -15.74
C ILE A 161 0.96 2.25 -14.73
N ALA A 162 1.25 3.55 -14.92
CA ALA A 162 0.72 4.61 -14.08
C ALA A 162 -0.82 4.70 -14.17
N GLU A 163 -1.38 4.56 -15.37
CA GLU A 163 -2.84 4.53 -15.58
C GLU A 163 -3.48 3.31 -14.90
N ALA A 164 -2.89 2.13 -15.06
CA ALA A 164 -3.41 0.91 -14.47
C ALA A 164 -3.43 0.96 -12.93
N ILE A 165 -2.35 1.47 -12.31
CA ILE A 165 -2.26 1.69 -10.87
C ILE A 165 -3.29 2.72 -10.41
N ALA A 166 -3.33 3.90 -11.06
CA ALA A 166 -4.25 4.98 -10.68
C ALA A 166 -5.72 4.55 -10.78
N ARG A 167 -6.08 3.82 -11.84
CA ARG A 167 -7.44 3.27 -12.00
C ARG A 167 -7.76 2.22 -10.96
N SER A 168 -6.81 1.38 -10.60
CA SER A 168 -7.04 0.36 -9.56
C SER A 168 -7.33 1.02 -8.21
N ILE A 169 -6.52 2.02 -7.82
CA ILE A 169 -6.74 2.83 -6.60
C ILE A 169 -8.13 3.48 -6.64
N GLY A 170 -8.47 4.16 -7.74
CA GLY A 170 -9.76 4.85 -7.89
C GLY A 170 -10.97 3.92 -8.02
N LEU A 171 -10.77 2.67 -8.44
CA LEU A 171 -11.80 1.63 -8.43
C LEU A 171 -12.01 1.13 -7.00
N MET A 172 -10.94 0.70 -6.34
CA MET A 172 -11.02 0.11 -5.00
C MET A 172 -11.61 1.08 -3.97
N SER A 173 -11.36 2.38 -4.10
CA SER A 173 -11.94 3.39 -3.21
C SER A 173 -13.47 3.48 -3.27
N ARG A 174 -14.11 2.97 -4.31
CA ARG A 174 -15.56 3.08 -4.54
C ARG A 174 -16.32 1.75 -4.58
N LEU A 175 -15.62 0.62 -4.53
CA LEU A 175 -16.25 -0.72 -4.59
C LEU A 175 -17.22 -0.92 -3.42
N ARG A 176 -18.45 -1.32 -3.72
CA ARG A 176 -19.53 -1.56 -2.77
C ARG A 176 -19.52 -3.01 -2.25
N THR A 177 -18.37 -3.46 -1.80
CA THR A 177 -18.17 -4.76 -1.16
C THR A 177 -17.04 -4.66 -0.14
N PRO A 178 -17.01 -5.49 0.93
CA PRO A 178 -15.91 -5.50 1.89
C PRO A 178 -14.56 -5.86 1.25
N ILE A 179 -13.50 -5.16 1.64
CA ILE A 179 -12.13 -5.38 1.18
C ILE A 179 -11.19 -5.49 2.38
N VAL A 180 -10.51 -6.62 2.50
CA VAL A 180 -9.41 -6.82 3.45
C VAL A 180 -8.11 -6.94 2.66
N ALA A 181 -7.21 -5.98 2.83
CA ALA A 181 -5.87 -6.03 2.24
C ALA A 181 -4.87 -6.60 3.26
N VAL A 182 -3.95 -7.46 2.81
CA VAL A 182 -2.96 -8.10 3.68
C VAL A 182 -1.57 -7.91 3.10
N ILE A 183 -0.71 -7.16 3.79
CA ILE A 183 0.71 -7.07 3.45
C ILE A 183 1.41 -8.32 3.96
N THR A 184 1.68 -9.26 3.05
CA THR A 184 2.25 -10.56 3.39
C THR A 184 3.77 -10.57 3.29
N GLY A 185 4.39 -9.69 2.52
CA GLY A 185 5.85 -9.59 2.41
C GLY A 185 6.29 -8.15 2.21
N GLU A 186 6.68 -7.81 0.99
CA GLU A 186 7.02 -6.43 0.63
C GLU A 186 5.78 -5.65 0.13
N GLY A 187 5.56 -4.47 0.70
CA GLY A 187 4.58 -3.47 0.25
C GLY A 187 5.28 -2.37 -0.55
N GLY A 188 5.76 -2.68 -1.75
CA GLY A 188 6.53 -1.75 -2.58
C GLY A 188 5.70 -0.70 -3.30
N SER A 189 5.70 0.53 -2.78
CA SER A 189 5.26 1.76 -3.46
C SER A 189 3.86 1.66 -4.12
N GLY A 190 3.68 2.31 -5.27
CA GLY A 190 2.44 2.28 -6.05
C GLY A 190 2.03 0.88 -6.52
N GLY A 191 2.97 -0.04 -6.70
CA GLY A 191 2.66 -1.42 -7.10
C GLY A 191 1.94 -2.21 -6.02
N ALA A 192 2.30 -1.98 -4.76
CA ALA A 192 1.54 -2.48 -3.60
C ALA A 192 0.21 -1.75 -3.45
N LEU A 193 0.23 -0.41 -3.47
CA LEU A 193 -0.96 0.43 -3.25
C LEU A 193 -2.08 0.12 -4.26
N ALA A 194 -1.73 -0.27 -5.49
CA ALA A 194 -2.69 -0.65 -6.52
C ALA A 194 -3.69 -1.74 -6.11
N ILE A 195 -3.35 -2.60 -5.13
CA ILE A 195 -4.28 -3.61 -4.59
C ILE A 195 -4.41 -3.55 -3.06
N ALA A 196 -3.92 -2.49 -2.41
CA ALA A 196 -3.92 -2.35 -0.94
C ALA A 196 -4.94 -1.32 -0.42
N VAL A 197 -5.83 -0.83 -1.27
CA VAL A 197 -6.92 0.08 -0.88
C VAL A 197 -8.10 -0.74 -0.34
N GLY A 198 -8.14 -0.95 0.97
CA GLY A 198 -9.15 -1.77 1.65
C GLY A 198 -9.94 -1.02 2.73
N ASP A 199 -11.00 -1.65 3.23
CA ASP A 199 -11.68 -1.20 4.45
C ASP A 199 -10.80 -1.46 5.69
N VAL A 200 -10.02 -2.53 5.62
CA VAL A 200 -9.04 -2.93 6.62
C VAL A 200 -7.75 -3.34 5.92
N VAL A 201 -6.63 -2.90 6.46
CA VAL A 201 -5.29 -3.29 6.02
C VAL A 201 -4.59 -4.01 7.17
N LEU A 202 -4.29 -5.29 6.94
CA LEU A 202 -3.50 -6.14 7.83
C LEU A 202 -2.06 -6.18 7.33
N ALA A 203 -1.12 -6.46 8.22
CA ALA A 203 0.25 -6.80 7.84
C ALA A 203 0.76 -7.97 8.68
N LEU A 204 1.53 -8.87 8.07
CA LEU A 204 2.33 -9.82 8.83
C LEU A 204 3.43 -9.06 9.60
N GLU A 205 3.82 -9.58 10.75
CA GLU A 205 4.74 -8.93 11.68
C GLU A 205 6.06 -8.45 11.05
N ASN A 206 6.66 -9.24 10.18
CA ASN A 206 7.91 -8.90 9.51
C ASN A 206 7.70 -8.32 8.11
N ALA A 207 6.45 -8.09 7.70
CA ALA A 207 6.17 -7.38 6.45
C ALA A 207 6.62 -5.92 6.53
N VAL A 208 6.94 -5.34 5.37
CA VAL A 208 7.36 -3.94 5.24
C VAL A 208 6.47 -3.22 4.26
N TYR A 209 6.20 -1.94 4.48
CA TYR A 209 5.40 -1.11 3.58
C TYR A 209 6.08 0.25 3.41
N SER A 210 6.44 0.62 2.18
CA SER A 210 7.17 1.87 1.93
C SER A 210 6.87 2.50 0.57
N VAL A 211 7.10 3.81 0.47
CA VAL A 211 6.93 4.59 -0.77
C VAL A 211 8.04 4.34 -1.79
N ILE A 212 9.22 3.89 -1.33
CA ILE A 212 10.40 3.59 -2.13
C ILE A 212 11.18 2.45 -1.44
N SER A 213 11.99 1.70 -2.18
CA SER A 213 12.89 0.71 -1.57
C SER A 213 13.91 1.39 -0.66
N PRO A 214 14.37 0.71 0.41
CA PRO A 214 15.46 1.22 1.25
C PRO A 214 16.70 1.60 0.44
N GLU A 215 17.08 0.76 -0.53
CA GLU A 215 18.23 0.97 -1.41
C GLU A 215 18.04 2.21 -2.30
N GLY A 216 16.84 2.36 -2.87
CA GLY A 216 16.48 3.51 -3.69
C GLY A 216 16.55 4.81 -2.87
N CYS A 217 15.96 4.82 -1.68
CA CYS A 217 16.03 5.96 -0.77
C CYS A 217 17.46 6.32 -0.38
N ALA A 218 18.26 5.32 -0.01
CA ALA A 218 19.66 5.49 0.38
C ALA A 218 20.50 6.11 -0.74
N SER A 219 20.37 5.58 -1.97
CA SER A 219 21.07 6.13 -3.14
C SER A 219 20.72 7.58 -3.47
N ILE A 220 19.51 8.04 -3.13
CA ILE A 220 19.07 9.42 -3.36
C ILE A 220 19.53 10.34 -2.23
N LEU A 221 19.22 9.99 -0.98
CA LEU A 221 19.41 10.87 0.17
C LEU A 221 20.83 10.80 0.77
N TRP A 222 21.46 9.63 0.73
CA TRP A 222 22.82 9.38 1.22
C TRP A 222 23.86 9.20 0.11
N ARG A 223 23.44 9.18 -1.16
CA ARG A 223 24.32 8.94 -2.32
C ARG A 223 25.08 7.60 -2.27
N THR A 224 24.57 6.63 -1.50
CA THR A 224 25.08 5.26 -1.44
C THR A 224 23.95 4.28 -1.08
N ALA A 225 23.99 3.06 -1.63
CA ALA A 225 23.05 2.01 -1.26
C ALA A 225 23.38 1.36 0.10
N ASP A 226 24.60 1.55 0.62
CA ASP A 226 25.06 0.94 1.88
C ASP A 226 24.27 1.45 3.09
N GLU A 227 23.66 2.64 2.97
CA GLU A 227 22.80 3.24 4.00
C GLU A 227 21.34 2.73 3.93
N ALA A 228 21.06 1.66 3.19
CA ALA A 228 19.73 1.03 3.13
C ALA A 228 19.14 0.70 4.52
N PRO A 229 19.90 0.17 5.51
CA PRO A 229 19.38 -0.01 6.87
C PRO A 229 18.95 1.32 7.53
N ALA A 230 19.73 2.39 7.35
CA ALA A 230 19.40 3.70 7.91
C ALA A 230 18.17 4.32 7.22
N ALA A 231 18.07 4.17 5.90
CA ALA A 231 16.91 4.61 5.13
C ALA A 231 15.64 3.83 5.52
N ALA A 232 15.74 2.52 5.75
CA ALA A 232 14.62 1.70 6.21
C ALA A 232 14.06 2.19 7.56
N LEU A 233 14.95 2.48 8.52
CA LEU A 233 14.58 3.05 9.82
C LEU A 233 13.96 4.45 9.67
N ALA A 234 14.58 5.33 8.87
CA ALA A 234 14.12 6.70 8.66
C ALA A 234 12.73 6.77 8.03
N MET A 235 12.43 5.86 7.10
CA MET A 235 11.13 5.75 6.44
C MET A 235 10.04 5.11 7.31
N LYS A 236 10.39 4.53 8.47
CA LYS A 236 9.42 3.87 9.36
C LYS A 236 8.62 2.77 8.64
N MET A 237 9.30 1.87 7.95
CA MET A 237 8.63 0.91 7.04
C MET A 237 8.11 -0.37 7.69
N SER A 238 8.40 -0.63 8.97
CA SER A 238 7.97 -1.89 9.60
C SER A 238 6.46 -1.94 9.81
N ALA A 239 5.87 -3.14 9.87
CA ALA A 239 4.45 -3.29 10.18
C ALA A 239 4.03 -2.56 11.47
N GLN A 240 4.88 -2.55 12.50
CA GLN A 240 4.62 -1.85 13.75
C GLN A 240 4.60 -0.33 13.56
N ASP A 241 5.57 0.22 12.81
CA ASP A 241 5.58 1.65 12.47
C ASP A 241 4.31 2.05 11.71
N GLN A 242 3.91 1.24 10.73
CA GLN A 242 2.72 1.51 9.90
C GLN A 242 1.43 1.45 10.72
N LEU A 243 1.38 0.61 11.76
CA LEU A 243 0.29 0.57 12.72
C LEU A 243 0.26 1.87 13.55
N GLU A 244 1.41 2.33 14.04
CA GLU A 244 1.53 3.57 14.81
C GLU A 244 1.18 4.82 13.98
N LEU A 245 1.47 4.79 12.67
CA LEU A 245 1.08 5.82 11.72
C LEU A 245 -0.40 5.76 11.32
N GLY A 246 -1.13 4.72 11.70
CA GLY A 246 -2.54 4.50 11.32
C GLY A 246 -2.75 4.12 9.85
N VAL A 247 -1.68 3.72 9.14
CA VAL A 247 -1.74 3.28 7.73
C VAL A 247 -2.31 1.87 7.64
N ILE A 248 -1.95 1.00 8.59
CA ILE A 248 -2.53 -0.34 8.75
C ILE A 248 -3.32 -0.42 10.06
N ASP A 249 -4.22 -1.41 10.15
CA ASP A 249 -5.14 -1.58 11.28
C ASP A 249 -4.66 -2.62 12.28
N ARG A 250 -3.93 -3.63 11.81
CA ARG A 250 -3.55 -4.76 12.64
C ARG A 250 -2.31 -5.47 12.12
N VAL A 251 -1.42 -5.78 13.05
CA VAL A 251 -0.29 -6.69 12.83
C VAL A 251 -0.69 -8.11 13.21
N VAL A 252 -0.39 -9.06 12.33
CA VAL A 252 -0.58 -10.50 12.55
C VAL A 252 0.79 -11.12 12.87
N ALA A 253 0.93 -11.63 14.09
CA ALA A 253 2.18 -12.21 14.57
C ALA A 253 2.64 -13.40 13.72
N GLU A 254 3.93 -13.45 13.40
CA GLU A 254 4.53 -14.58 12.67
C GLU A 254 4.96 -15.71 13.64
N PRO A 255 5.06 -16.97 13.18
CA PRO A 255 5.55 -18.06 14.02
C PRO A 255 7.08 -18.07 14.11
N GLY A 256 7.62 -18.35 15.29
CA GLY A 256 9.06 -18.59 15.49
C GLY A 256 9.95 -17.48 14.92
N GLU A 257 10.80 -17.83 13.96
CA GLU A 257 11.76 -16.93 13.30
C GLU A 257 11.14 -16.15 12.11
N GLY A 258 9.86 -16.36 11.82
CA GLY A 258 9.12 -15.66 10.76
C GLY A 258 8.20 -16.59 9.98
N ALA A 259 7.44 -16.02 9.04
CA ALA A 259 6.41 -16.71 8.27
C ALA A 259 6.91 -17.96 7.51
N HIS A 260 8.18 -17.94 7.12
CA HIS A 260 8.86 -19.03 6.43
C HIS A 260 9.14 -20.25 7.34
N ALA A 261 9.18 -20.07 8.67
CA ALA A 261 9.46 -21.15 9.62
C ALA A 261 8.26 -22.10 9.79
N ASP A 262 7.03 -21.57 9.71
CA ASP A 262 5.80 -22.38 9.67
C ASP A 262 4.74 -21.70 8.78
N PRO A 263 4.77 -21.98 7.45
CA PRO A 263 3.80 -21.45 6.50
C PRO A 263 2.34 -21.78 6.84
N ARG A 264 2.09 -22.98 7.40
CA ARG A 264 0.74 -23.45 7.72
C ARG A 264 0.16 -22.69 8.91
N GLU A 265 0.95 -22.52 9.97
CA GLU A 265 0.52 -21.71 11.11
C GLU A 265 0.37 -20.23 10.72
N THR A 266 1.23 -19.71 9.83
CA THR A 266 1.07 -18.36 9.26
C THR A 266 -0.27 -18.22 8.53
N ALA A 267 -0.59 -19.14 7.62
CA ALA A 267 -1.84 -19.16 6.88
C ALA A 267 -3.05 -19.28 7.81
N LYS A 268 -2.96 -20.10 8.87
CA LYS A 268 -4.01 -20.24 9.89
C LYS A 268 -4.24 -18.94 10.68
N ARG A 269 -3.18 -18.24 11.09
CA ARG A 269 -3.30 -16.94 11.79
C ARG A 269 -3.91 -15.87 10.89
N LEU A 270 -3.51 -15.82 9.63
CA LEU A 270 -4.11 -14.95 8.62
C LEU A 270 -5.59 -15.29 8.41
N ARG A 271 -5.94 -16.57 8.28
CA ARG A 271 -7.35 -17.02 8.16
C ARG A 271 -8.22 -16.46 9.27
N VAL A 272 -7.78 -16.63 10.53
CA VAL A 272 -8.52 -16.15 11.70
C VAL A 272 -8.68 -14.63 11.67
N ALA A 273 -7.62 -13.89 11.32
CA ALA A 273 -7.69 -12.44 11.24
C ALA A 273 -8.59 -11.95 10.09
N ILE A 274 -8.46 -12.53 8.90
CA ILE A 274 -9.24 -12.19 7.71
C ILE A 274 -10.74 -12.44 7.96
N ILE A 275 -11.11 -13.62 8.46
CA ILE A 275 -12.51 -13.96 8.73
C ILE A 275 -13.12 -13.03 9.78
N ALA A 276 -12.39 -12.75 10.86
CA ALA A 276 -12.87 -11.82 11.88
C ALA A 276 -13.16 -10.42 11.32
N GLU A 277 -12.30 -9.89 10.45
CA GLU A 277 -12.53 -8.59 9.81
C GLU A 277 -13.66 -8.65 8.78
N LEU A 278 -13.76 -9.72 8.01
CA LEU A 278 -14.86 -9.91 7.06
C LEU A 278 -16.22 -10.05 7.76
N ASP A 279 -16.28 -10.70 8.92
CA ASP A 279 -17.48 -10.79 9.75
C ASP A 279 -17.90 -9.40 10.24
N ARG A 280 -16.94 -8.64 10.79
CA ARG A 280 -17.18 -7.27 11.28
C ARG A 280 -17.63 -6.32 10.16
N LEU A 281 -17.02 -6.40 8.98
CA LEU A 281 -17.37 -5.55 7.85
C LEU A 281 -18.74 -5.92 7.26
N ALA A 282 -19.17 -7.18 7.36
CA ALA A 282 -20.48 -7.63 6.87
C ALA A 282 -21.66 -7.06 7.67
N GLU A 283 -21.42 -6.55 8.88
CA GLU A 283 -22.44 -5.89 9.71
C GLU A 283 -22.73 -4.44 9.25
N LEU A 284 -21.88 -3.85 8.40
CA LEU A 284 -22.03 -2.47 7.96
C LEU A 284 -22.92 -2.38 6.71
N PRO A 285 -23.88 -1.43 6.68
CA PRO A 285 -24.55 -1.05 5.44
C PRO A 285 -23.52 -0.62 4.39
N LEU A 286 -23.72 -1.00 3.12
CA LEU A 286 -22.74 -0.74 2.06
C LEU A 286 -22.41 0.75 1.87
N ASP A 287 -23.37 1.65 2.07
CA ASP A 287 -23.12 3.09 1.99
C ASP A 287 -22.21 3.58 3.11
N GLU A 288 -22.39 3.05 4.33
CA GLU A 288 -21.52 3.36 5.47
C GLU A 288 -20.13 2.76 5.28
N LEU A 289 -20.03 1.55 4.71
CA LEU A 289 -18.76 0.90 4.41
C LEU A 289 -17.92 1.72 3.42
N VAL A 290 -18.53 2.17 2.31
CA VAL A 290 -17.84 3.00 1.32
C VAL A 290 -17.46 4.37 1.89
N GLU A 291 -18.34 5.00 2.66
CA GLU A 291 -18.04 6.28 3.33
C GLU A 291 -16.92 6.14 4.37
N ALA A 292 -16.91 5.07 5.15
CA ALA A 292 -15.85 4.78 6.11
C ALA A 292 -14.50 4.61 5.40
N ARG A 293 -14.46 3.87 4.28
CA ARG A 293 -13.27 3.73 3.43
C ARG A 293 -12.79 5.09 2.90
N TYR A 294 -13.69 5.93 2.39
CA TYR A 294 -13.35 7.27 1.92
C TYR A 294 -12.70 8.11 3.04
N ARG A 295 -13.34 8.16 4.22
CA ARG A 295 -12.85 8.91 5.37
C ARG A 295 -11.49 8.43 5.86
N ARG A 296 -11.29 7.10 5.93
CA ARG A 296 -10.01 6.49 6.28
C ARG A 296 -8.87 7.08 5.46
N TYR A 297 -8.96 6.99 4.12
CA TYR A 297 -7.90 7.46 3.25
C TYR A 297 -7.80 8.99 3.21
N ARG A 298 -8.90 9.72 3.37
CA ARG A 298 -8.91 11.19 3.40
C ARG A 298 -8.22 11.78 4.64
N ALA A 299 -8.18 11.02 5.74
CA ALA A 299 -7.55 11.40 7.00
C ALA A 299 -6.02 11.17 7.05
N LEU A 300 -5.47 10.43 6.09
CA LEU A 300 -4.02 10.18 6.04
C LEU A 300 -3.25 11.43 5.61
N GLY A 301 -2.14 11.70 6.30
CA GLY A 301 -1.24 12.82 6.00
C GLY A 301 -1.48 14.01 6.94
N PRO A 302 -0.78 14.09 8.08
CA PRO A 302 -0.84 15.27 8.94
C PRO A 302 -0.19 16.48 8.24
N TYR A 303 -0.81 17.64 8.39
CA TYR A 303 -0.28 18.91 7.90
C TYR A 303 -0.55 20.01 8.93
N THR A 304 0.22 21.10 8.86
CA THR A 304 -0.01 22.32 9.64
C THR A 304 -0.49 23.41 8.70
N GLU A 305 -1.61 24.06 9.03
CA GLU A 305 -2.09 25.21 8.28
C GLU A 305 -1.27 26.44 8.65
N VAL A 306 -0.80 27.16 7.63
CA VAL A 306 -0.12 28.45 7.80
C VAL A 306 -1.05 29.49 7.20
N GLU A 307 -1.41 30.51 7.98
CA GLU A 307 -2.17 31.65 7.47
C GLU A 307 -1.39 32.28 6.32
N THR A 308 -1.90 32.10 5.10
CA THR A 308 -1.33 32.77 3.93
C THR A 308 -1.97 34.15 3.86
N PRO A 309 -1.20 35.25 3.72
CA PRO A 309 -1.79 36.55 3.49
C PRO A 309 -2.77 36.46 2.32
N GLU A 310 -3.92 37.11 2.44
CA GLU A 310 -4.92 37.13 1.40
C GLU A 310 -4.30 37.72 0.12
N VAL A 311 -3.92 36.84 -0.82
CA VAL A 311 -3.42 37.28 -2.12
C VAL A 311 -4.63 37.82 -2.86
N ALA A 312 -4.72 39.15 -2.93
CA ALA A 312 -5.77 39.80 -3.71
C ALA A 312 -5.79 39.16 -5.11
N PRO A 313 -6.95 38.67 -5.59
CA PRO A 313 -7.02 38.11 -6.92
C PRO A 313 -6.49 39.14 -7.91
N PRO A 314 -5.71 38.74 -8.93
CA PRO A 314 -5.21 39.67 -9.92
C PRO A 314 -6.40 40.45 -10.48
N PRO A 315 -6.27 41.78 -10.67
CA PRO A 315 -7.37 42.61 -11.11
C PRO A 315 -7.99 42.00 -12.37
N SER A 316 -9.31 41.79 -12.34
CA SER A 316 -10.02 41.24 -13.48
C SER A 316 -9.81 42.17 -14.68
N ARG A 317 -9.01 41.74 -15.66
CA ARG A 317 -8.78 42.52 -16.88
C ARG A 317 -10.12 42.70 -17.59
N GLY A 318 -10.57 43.96 -17.66
CA GLY A 318 -11.82 44.32 -18.32
C GLY A 318 -11.72 44.10 -19.83
N ILE A 319 -12.86 44.10 -20.52
CA ILE A 319 -12.92 44.03 -21.99
C ILE A 319 -12.06 45.14 -22.63
N ALA A 320 -12.01 46.31 -22.01
CA ALA A 320 -11.18 47.44 -22.45
C ALA A 320 -9.67 47.16 -22.40
N ASP A 321 -9.18 46.41 -21.39
CA ASP A 321 -7.76 46.04 -21.29
C ASP A 321 -7.40 44.97 -22.32
N ARG A 322 -8.33 44.02 -22.57
CA ARG A 322 -8.17 43.01 -23.62
C ARG A 322 -8.17 43.61 -25.03
N LEU A 323 -8.98 44.65 -25.26
CA LEU A 323 -9.01 45.37 -26.53
C LEU A 323 -7.75 46.23 -26.72
N ARG A 324 -7.22 46.81 -25.64
CA ARG A 324 -5.94 47.55 -25.68
C ARG A 324 -4.78 46.63 -26.06
N ASP A 325 -4.72 45.42 -25.48
CA ASP A 325 -3.73 44.40 -25.82
C ASP A 325 -3.87 43.85 -27.26
N LEU A 326 -5.05 43.96 -27.87
CA LEU A 326 -5.32 43.53 -29.24
C LEU A 326 -4.91 44.58 -30.28
N LEU A 327 -4.93 45.85 -29.88
CA LEU A 327 -4.62 47.01 -30.71
C LEU A 327 -3.19 47.53 -30.49
N ASP A 328 -2.40 46.90 -29.61
CA ASP A 328 -1.00 47.25 -29.37
C ASP A 328 -0.13 46.80 -30.58
N PRO A 329 0.40 47.75 -31.37
CA PRO A 329 1.17 47.43 -32.58
C PRO A 329 2.53 46.79 -32.28
N THR A 330 3.00 46.81 -31.02
CA THR A 330 4.26 46.15 -30.62
C THR A 330 4.14 44.63 -30.56
N ARG A 331 2.92 44.07 -30.52
CA ARG A 331 2.69 42.62 -30.63
C ARG A 331 2.81 42.08 -32.05
N TRP A 332 2.72 42.94 -33.07
CA TRP A 332 2.88 42.54 -34.47
C TRP A 332 4.32 42.70 -34.98
N SER A 333 5.22 43.32 -34.22
CA SER A 333 6.62 43.53 -34.61
C SER A 333 7.59 42.48 -34.08
N MET A 334 7.16 41.55 -33.24
CA MET A 334 7.93 40.34 -32.91
C MET A 334 7.23 39.13 -33.52
N GLY A 335 7.89 38.52 -34.51
CA GLY A 335 7.37 37.39 -35.28
C GLY A 335 6.77 36.31 -34.38
N MET A 336 5.51 35.98 -34.66
CA MET A 336 4.84 34.83 -34.05
C MET A 336 5.66 33.57 -34.31
N PRO A 337 6.09 32.81 -33.30
CA PRO A 337 6.43 31.42 -33.50
C PRO A 337 5.14 30.69 -33.86
N LEU A 338 5.16 29.93 -34.95
CA LEU A 338 4.07 29.02 -35.32
C LEU A 338 3.75 28.07 -34.15
N PRO A 339 2.47 27.67 -33.96
CA PRO A 339 2.12 26.67 -32.96
C PRO A 339 2.73 25.32 -33.39
N GLY A 340 3.76 24.86 -32.67
CA GLY A 340 4.43 23.59 -32.95
C GLY A 340 5.94 23.50 -32.69
N SER A 341 6.59 24.45 -32.00
CA SER A 341 7.99 24.28 -31.57
C SER A 341 8.14 24.48 -30.06
N SER A 342 8.25 23.37 -29.34
CA SER A 342 8.66 23.35 -27.93
C SER A 342 10.15 23.67 -27.86
N ARG A 343 10.51 24.91 -27.52
CA ARG A 343 11.82 25.17 -26.93
C ARG A 343 11.78 24.63 -25.50
N ARG A 344 12.74 23.76 -25.21
CA ARG A 344 12.99 23.14 -23.91
C ARG A 344 13.09 24.22 -22.85
N ASP A 345 12.37 24.04 -21.75
CA ASP A 345 12.57 24.79 -20.51
C ASP A 345 13.98 24.49 -19.99
N GLU A 346 14.87 25.47 -20.00
CA GLU A 346 16.08 25.44 -19.19
C GLU A 346 15.68 25.69 -17.72
N PRO A 347 16.10 24.84 -16.77
CA PRO A 347 15.81 25.06 -15.36
C PRO A 347 16.65 26.26 -14.85
N PRO A 348 16.10 27.05 -13.90
CA PRO A 348 16.80 28.20 -13.35
C PRO A 348 18.06 27.76 -12.59
N ALA A 349 19.13 28.54 -12.75
CA ALA A 349 20.41 28.34 -12.08
C ALA A 349 20.25 28.32 -10.55
N HIS A 350 20.81 27.29 -9.92
CA HIS A 350 20.86 27.14 -8.47
C HIS A 350 21.82 28.18 -7.86
N GLU A 351 21.32 29.04 -6.97
CA GLU A 351 22.15 29.71 -5.97
C GLU A 351 22.43 28.73 -4.83
N GLU A 352 23.70 28.63 -4.45
CA GLU A 352 24.24 27.77 -3.39
C GLU A 352 23.75 28.19 -2.00
N VAL A 353 23.25 27.22 -1.22
CA VAL A 353 23.29 27.21 0.27
C VAL A 353 23.61 25.80 0.73
#